data_AF-X0TAV5-F1
#
_entry.id   AF-X0TAV5-F1
#
_cell.length_a   1.000
_cell.length_b   1.000
_cell.length_c   1.000
_cell.angle_alpha   90.00
_cell.angle_beta   90.00
_cell.angle_gamma   90.00
#
_symmetry.space_group_name_H-M   'P 1'
#
loop_
_entity.id
_entity.type
_entity.pdbx_description
1 polymer ?
#
loop_
_entity_poly.entity_id
_entity_poly.type
_entity_poly.pdbx_seq_one_letter_code
_entity_poly.pdbx_strand_id
1 'polypeptide(L)'
;LYPKLTKQQIAIDNLFSYTLEDAIIGALSVMFRENDQDLLIPLLDRLISVLNNYIPDTGFIHGLDTPSKADLCVLVLLEATMPFGVANKVAKINSTGERYPRLQRLVDRVKNYPRIKDYMESTKCTLKKGPI
;
A
#
# COMPACT_ATOMS: atom_id res chain seq x y z
N LEU A 1 1.02 -8.70 -19.01
CA LEU A 1 1.93 -7.58 -19.38
C LEU A 1 1.61 -6.39 -18.51
N TYR A 2 2.58 -5.55 -18.19
CA TYR A 2 2.34 -4.31 -17.44
C TYR A 2 1.54 -3.33 -18.33
N PRO A 3 0.56 -2.59 -17.80
CA PRO A 3 -0.29 -1.72 -18.62
C PRO A 3 0.50 -0.61 -19.31
N LYS A 4 0.08 -0.23 -20.52
CA LYS A 4 0.56 0.99 -21.17
C LYS A 4 -0.20 2.17 -20.58
N LEU A 5 0.52 3.07 -19.92
CA LEU A 5 -0.06 4.20 -19.21
C LEU A 5 0.10 5.50 -20.00
N THR A 6 -0.88 6.40 -19.88
CA THR A 6 -0.73 7.79 -20.34
C THR A 6 0.23 8.55 -19.43
N LYS A 7 0.72 9.72 -19.88
CA LYS A 7 1.58 10.59 -19.05
C LYS A 7 0.91 10.98 -17.73
N GLN A 8 -0.40 11.21 -17.74
CA GLN A 8 -1.17 11.56 -16.54
C GLN A 8 -1.27 10.37 -15.58
N GLN A 9 -1.55 9.16 -16.09
CA GLN A 9 -1.59 7.94 -15.28
C GLN A 9 -0.22 7.64 -14.67
N ILE A 10 0.88 7.88 -15.42
CA ILE A 10 2.25 7.76 -14.90
C ILE A 10 2.49 8.74 -13.74
N ALA A 11 2.01 9.98 -13.85
CA ALA A 11 2.15 10.97 -12.77
C ALA A 11 1.42 10.53 -11.48
N ILE A 12 0.22 9.96 -11.61
CA ILE A 12 -0.53 9.39 -10.48
C ILE A 12 0.22 8.16 -9.92
N ASP A 13 0.70 7.26 -10.78
CA ASP A 13 1.54 6.13 -10.38
C ASP A 13 2.76 6.59 -9.57
N ASN A 14 3.41 7.67 -9.99
CA ASN A 14 4.53 8.27 -9.28
C ASN A 14 4.12 8.90 -7.94
N LEU A 15 2.97 9.59 -7.88
CA LEU A 15 2.42 10.12 -6.62
C LEU A 15 2.28 9.00 -5.57
N PHE A 16 1.71 7.85 -5.95
CA PHE A 16 1.60 6.69 -5.06
C PHE A 16 2.97 6.15 -4.64
N SER A 17 3.90 6.04 -5.58
CA SER A 17 5.24 5.52 -5.31
C SER A 17 6.03 6.41 -4.34
N TYR A 18 6.01 7.73 -4.53
CA TYR A 18 6.72 8.67 -3.66
C TYR A 18 6.05 8.79 -2.30
N THR A 19 4.70 8.77 -2.26
CA THR A 19 3.96 8.73 -1.00
C THR A 19 4.28 7.46 -0.19
N LEU A 20 4.43 6.32 -0.86
CA LEU A 20 4.84 5.08 -0.21
C LEU A 20 6.27 5.18 0.35
N GLU A 21 7.19 5.83 -0.37
CA GLU A 21 8.57 6.05 0.08
C GLU A 21 8.62 6.93 1.34
N ASP A 22 7.86 8.03 1.37
CA ASP A 22 7.69 8.86 2.57
C ASP A 22 7.12 8.04 3.74
N ALA A 23 6.13 7.18 3.45
CA ALA A 23 5.55 6.28 4.45
C ALA A 23 6.55 5.23 4.95
N ILE A 24 7.46 4.73 4.10
CA ILE A 24 8.54 3.81 4.49
C ILE A 24 9.47 4.52 5.48
N ILE A 25 9.91 5.74 5.18
CA ILE A 25 10.81 6.50 6.07
C ILE A 25 10.16 6.71 7.44
N GLY A 26 8.88 7.09 7.47
CA GLY A 26 8.11 7.19 8.71
C GLY A 26 7.97 5.86 9.44
N ALA A 27 7.64 4.78 8.73
CA ALA A 27 7.50 3.46 9.33
C ALA A 27 8.84 2.93 9.90
N LEU A 28 9.97 3.23 9.24
CA LEU A 28 11.30 2.86 9.70
C LEU A 28 11.70 3.62 10.97
N SER A 29 11.26 4.86 11.16
CA SER A 29 11.57 5.60 12.39
C SER A 29 10.98 4.91 13.61
N VAL A 30 9.77 4.36 13.53
CA VAL A 30 9.17 3.56 14.62
C VAL A 30 9.91 2.24 14.89
N MET A 31 10.54 1.65 13.88
CA MET A 31 11.30 0.40 14.09
C MET A 31 12.69 0.64 14.68
N PHE A 32 13.32 1.76 14.38
CA PHE A 32 14.74 2.00 14.73
C PHE A 32 14.95 3.15 15.72
N ARG A 33 13.92 3.91 16.09
CA ARG A 33 13.98 5.01 17.07
C ARG A 33 12.84 4.86 18.08
N GLU A 34 13.20 4.78 19.35
CA GLU A 34 12.21 4.79 20.43
C GLU A 34 11.50 6.16 20.46
N ASN A 35 10.15 6.17 20.51
CA ASN A 35 9.24 7.32 20.71
C ASN A 35 8.75 8.13 19.49
N ASP A 36 8.89 7.69 18.23
CA ASP A 36 8.31 8.41 17.07
C ASP A 36 6.85 8.02 16.73
N GLN A 37 6.16 7.26 17.60
CA GLN A 37 4.79 6.78 17.34
C GLN A 37 3.79 7.94 17.20
N ASP A 38 3.98 9.01 17.98
CA ASP A 38 3.16 10.23 17.94
C ASP A 38 3.29 10.99 16.62
N LEU A 39 4.41 10.81 15.90
CA LEU A 39 4.64 11.37 14.58
C LEU A 39 4.19 10.43 13.47
N LEU A 40 4.27 9.11 13.70
CA LEU A 40 3.89 8.10 12.71
C LEU A 40 2.40 8.15 12.37
N ILE A 41 1.52 8.17 13.39
CA ILE A 41 0.06 8.15 13.21
C ILE A 41 -0.40 9.31 12.30
N PRO A 42 -0.12 10.59 12.64
CA PRO A 42 -0.58 11.69 11.80
C PRO A 42 0.09 11.71 10.43
N LEU A 43 1.32 11.21 10.30
CA LEU A 43 1.98 11.04 9.01
C LEU A 43 1.21 10.04 8.14
N LEU A 44 1.03 8.81 8.60
CA LEU A 44 0.35 7.77 7.82
C LEU A 44 -1.11 8.15 7.53
N ASP A 45 -1.82 8.76 8.49
CA ASP A 45 -3.18 9.24 8.29
C ASP A 45 -3.26 10.27 7.17
N ARG A 46 -2.35 11.25 7.16
CA ARG A 46 -2.27 12.27 6.12
C ARG A 46 -1.97 11.65 4.76
N LEU A 47 -0.97 10.78 4.68
CA LEU A 47 -0.55 10.14 3.43
C LEU A 47 -1.67 9.26 2.87
N ILE A 48 -2.28 8.41 3.71
CA ILE A 48 -3.41 7.55 3.30
C ILE A 48 -4.60 8.39 2.87
N SER A 49 -4.91 9.48 3.58
CA SER A 49 -6.00 10.38 3.19
C SER A 49 -5.79 10.98 1.80
N VAL A 50 -4.54 11.33 1.44
CA VAL A 50 -4.22 11.82 0.09
C VAL A 50 -4.44 10.72 -0.95
N LEU A 51 -3.91 9.51 -0.71
CA LEU A 51 -4.06 8.39 -1.64
C LEU A 51 -5.53 7.98 -1.82
N ASN A 52 -6.31 8.01 -0.75
CA ASN A 52 -7.72 7.61 -0.76
C ASN A 52 -8.60 8.46 -1.69
N ASN A 53 -8.18 9.69 -2.03
CA ASN A 53 -8.87 10.53 -3.02
C ASN A 53 -8.79 9.98 -4.46
N TYR A 54 -7.81 9.13 -4.74
CA TYR A 54 -7.59 8.53 -6.06
C TYR A 54 -8.10 7.10 -6.16
N ILE A 55 -8.52 6.49 -5.04
CA ILE A 55 -8.95 5.09 -5.02
C ILE A 55 -10.44 5.02 -5.36
N PRO A 56 -10.80 4.38 -6.49
CA PRO A 56 -12.19 4.24 -6.88
C PRO A 56 -12.90 3.19 -6.01
N ASP A 57 -14.22 3.32 -5.88
CA ASP A 57 -15.04 2.34 -5.16
C ASP A 57 -14.99 0.96 -5.83
N THR A 58 -14.88 0.91 -7.15
CA THR A 58 -14.77 -0.30 -7.98
C THR A 58 -13.60 -0.23 -8.96
N GLY A 59 -13.02 -1.37 -9.31
CA GLY A 59 -11.91 -1.45 -10.28
C GLY A 59 -10.54 -1.05 -9.72
N PHE A 60 -9.57 -0.86 -10.62
CA PHE A 60 -8.21 -0.40 -10.28
C PHE A 60 -8.09 1.12 -10.42
N ILE A 61 -7.04 1.70 -9.84
CA ILE A 61 -6.87 3.17 -9.72
C ILE A 61 -6.98 3.89 -11.07
N HIS A 62 -6.43 3.31 -12.14
CA HIS A 62 -6.49 3.91 -13.48
C HIS A 62 -7.74 3.53 -14.29
N GLY A 63 -8.69 2.80 -13.71
CA GLY A 63 -9.85 2.27 -14.40
C GLY A 63 -9.52 1.24 -15.49
N LEU A 64 -8.33 0.63 -15.42
CA LEU A 64 -7.89 -0.41 -16.34
C LEU A 64 -8.34 -1.80 -15.83
N ASP A 65 -8.28 -2.81 -16.70
CA ASP A 65 -8.55 -4.21 -16.31
C ASP A 65 -7.38 -4.89 -15.58
N THR A 66 -6.22 -4.21 -15.55
CA THR A 66 -4.99 -4.71 -14.95
C THR A 66 -4.46 -3.71 -13.93
N PRO A 67 -3.96 -4.16 -12.76
CA PRO A 67 -3.38 -3.27 -11.77
C PRO A 67 -2.11 -2.58 -12.30
N SER A 68 -1.90 -1.34 -11.88
CA SER A 68 -0.67 -0.56 -12.10
C SER A 68 0.18 -0.48 -10.83
N LYS A 69 1.27 0.30 -10.89
CA LYS A 69 2.14 0.57 -9.74
C LYS A 69 1.36 1.21 -8.60
N ALA A 70 0.41 2.11 -8.88
CA ALA A 70 -0.41 2.71 -7.83
C ALA A 70 -1.15 1.64 -7.01
N ASP A 71 -1.78 0.66 -7.68
CA ASP A 71 -2.51 -0.43 -7.00
C ASP A 71 -1.55 -1.31 -6.18
N LEU A 72 -0.36 -1.59 -6.72
CA LEU A 72 0.69 -2.34 -6.02
C LEU A 72 1.26 -1.59 -4.82
N CYS A 73 1.35 -0.26 -4.86
CA CYS A 73 1.78 0.53 -3.71
C CYS A 73 0.83 0.39 -2.52
N VAL A 74 -0.49 0.36 -2.78
CA VAL A 74 -1.49 0.13 -1.72
C VAL A 74 -1.41 -1.30 -1.19
N LEU A 75 -1.16 -2.29 -2.07
CA LEU A 75 -0.89 -3.67 -1.65
C LEU A 75 0.31 -3.74 -0.69
N VAL A 76 1.43 -3.10 -1.03
CA VAL A 76 2.62 -3.07 -0.19
C VAL A 76 2.33 -2.38 1.15
N LEU A 77 1.64 -1.25 1.13
CA LEU A 77 1.30 -0.49 2.33
C LEU A 77 0.48 -1.31 3.35
N LEU A 78 -0.42 -2.18 2.89
CA LEU A 78 -1.30 -2.95 3.79
C LEU A 78 -0.82 -4.38 4.08
N GLU A 79 -0.14 -5.05 3.14
CA GLU A 79 0.19 -6.48 3.25
C GLU A 79 1.67 -6.77 3.55
N ALA A 80 2.56 -5.79 3.41
CA ALA A 80 3.97 -6.02 3.69
C ALA A 80 4.21 -6.24 5.19
N THR A 81 4.92 -7.31 5.55
CA THR A 81 5.26 -7.60 6.95
C THR A 81 6.14 -6.51 7.55
N MET A 82 7.12 -6.01 6.78
CA MET A 82 8.03 -4.94 7.19
C MET A 82 8.15 -3.88 6.09
N PRO A 83 8.25 -2.58 6.43
CA PRO A 83 8.08 -2.00 7.77
C PRO A 83 6.60 -1.88 8.18
N PHE A 84 5.67 -2.01 7.22
CA PHE A 84 4.28 -1.62 7.39
C PHE A 84 3.48 -2.52 8.33
N GLY A 85 3.79 -3.80 8.43
CA GLY A 85 3.14 -4.69 9.39
C GLY A 85 3.37 -4.26 10.85
N VAL A 86 4.49 -3.59 11.15
CA VAL A 86 4.75 -2.98 12.47
C VAL A 86 4.06 -1.62 12.57
N ALA A 87 4.29 -0.75 11.58
CA ALA A 87 3.77 0.61 11.59
C ALA A 87 2.24 0.66 11.63
N ASN A 88 1.55 -0.19 10.87
CA ASN A 88 0.08 -0.25 10.84
C ASN A 88 -0.50 -0.75 12.17
N LYS A 89 0.18 -1.66 12.87
CA LYS A 89 -0.23 -2.10 14.22
C LYS A 89 -0.16 -0.96 15.23
N VAL A 90 0.95 -0.20 15.21
CA VAL A 90 1.13 0.98 16.07
C VAL A 90 0.09 2.05 15.73
N ALA A 91 -0.07 2.35 14.44
CA ALA A 91 -0.95 3.39 13.98
C ALA A 91 -2.44 3.02 13.97
N LYS A 92 -2.77 1.78 14.37
CA LYS A 92 -4.13 1.21 14.32
C LYS A 92 -4.77 1.38 12.93
N ILE A 93 -3.95 1.36 11.88
CA ILE A 93 -4.42 1.25 10.50
C ILE A 93 -4.76 -0.22 10.34
N ASN A 94 -6.02 -0.53 10.60
CA ASN A 94 -6.48 -1.90 10.62
C ASN A 94 -6.63 -2.45 9.20
N SER A 95 -6.06 -3.61 8.97
CA SER A 95 -6.32 -4.45 7.79
C SER A 95 -7.78 -4.94 7.71
N THR A 96 -8.60 -4.63 8.72
CA THR A 96 -10.05 -4.87 8.70
C THR A 96 -10.81 -3.82 7.88
N GLY A 97 -10.17 -2.68 7.57
CA GLY A 97 -10.76 -1.64 6.72
C GLY A 97 -11.76 -0.72 7.41
N GLU A 98 -11.88 -0.73 8.74
CA GLU A 98 -12.85 0.14 9.45
C GLU A 98 -12.55 1.62 9.24
N ARG A 99 -11.26 1.99 9.16
CA ARG A 99 -10.84 3.37 8.95
C ARG A 99 -10.72 3.75 7.48
N TYR A 100 -10.29 2.80 6.65
CA TYR A 100 -10.00 3.01 5.22
C TYR A 100 -10.57 1.89 4.34
N PRO A 101 -11.90 1.77 4.24
CA PRO A 101 -12.54 0.61 3.60
C PRO A 101 -12.27 0.53 2.09
N ARG A 102 -11.99 1.67 1.43
CA ARG A 102 -11.62 1.73 0.01
C ARG A 102 -10.25 1.11 -0.25
N LEU A 103 -9.27 1.36 0.62
CA LEU A 103 -7.95 0.75 0.51
C LEU A 103 -8.05 -0.77 0.64
N GLN A 104 -8.82 -1.26 1.63
CA GLN A 104 -8.98 -2.69 1.83
C GLN A 104 -9.65 -3.36 0.62
N ARG A 105 -10.75 -2.77 0.11
CA ARG A 105 -11.41 -3.27 -1.11
C ARG A 105 -10.47 -3.30 -2.31
N LEU A 106 -9.64 -2.27 -2.47
CA LEU A 106 -8.65 -2.23 -3.55
C LEU A 106 -7.63 -3.36 -3.39
N VAL A 107 -7.05 -3.52 -2.20
CA VAL A 107 -6.07 -4.57 -1.91
C VAL A 107 -6.65 -5.96 -2.12
N ASP A 108 -7.90 -6.21 -1.71
CA ASP A 108 -8.56 -7.49 -1.97
C ASP A 108 -8.70 -7.77 -3.48
N ARG A 109 -9.03 -6.77 -4.29
CA ARG A 109 -9.04 -6.92 -5.76
C ARG A 109 -7.65 -7.22 -6.31
N VAL A 110 -6.64 -6.48 -5.86
CA VAL A 110 -5.26 -6.62 -6.33
C VAL A 110 -4.70 -8.00 -5.98
N LYS A 111 -4.92 -8.49 -4.76
CA LYS A 111 -4.50 -9.82 -4.30
C LYS A 111 -5.13 -10.95 -5.10
N ASN A 112 -6.35 -10.75 -5.60
CA ASN A 112 -7.06 -11.74 -6.41
C ASN A 112 -6.74 -11.65 -7.91
N TYR A 113 -5.97 -10.66 -8.36
CA TYR A 113 -5.53 -10.61 -9.75
C TYR A 113 -4.57 -11.78 -10.03
N PRO A 114 -4.79 -12.60 -11.09
CA PRO A 114 -4.18 -13.94 -11.21
C PRO A 114 -2.67 -13.98 -10.95
N ARG A 115 -1.89 -13.12 -11.63
CA ARG A 115 -0.43 -13.11 -11.48
C ARG A 115 0.07 -12.65 -10.10
N ILE A 116 -0.69 -11.78 -9.44
CA ILE A 116 -0.36 -11.29 -8.10
C ILE A 116 -0.70 -12.38 -7.08
N LYS A 117 -1.86 -13.02 -7.24
CA LYS A 117 -2.26 -14.19 -6.45
C LYS A 117 -1.20 -15.29 -6.52
N ASP A 118 -0.80 -15.67 -7.74
CA ASP A 118 0.23 -16.69 -7.97
C ASP A 118 1.55 -16.31 -7.26
N TYR A 119 1.97 -15.05 -7.35
CA TYR A 119 3.18 -14.58 -6.64
C TYR A 119 3.01 -14.69 -5.13
N MET A 120 1.87 -14.23 -4.59
CA MET A 120 1.60 -14.21 -3.16
C MET A 120 1.52 -15.61 -2.53
N GLU A 121 1.03 -16.59 -3.27
CA GLU A 121 0.93 -18.00 -2.86
C GLU A 121 2.26 -18.76 -3.06
N SER A 122 3.19 -18.19 -3.83
CA SER A 122 4.49 -18.83 -4.09
C SER A 122 5.46 -18.73 -2.91
N THR A 123 6.37 -19.70 -2.80
CA THR A 123 7.50 -19.68 -1.85
C THR A 123 8.49 -18.53 -2.09
N LYS A 124 8.40 -17.89 -3.26
CA LYS A 124 9.21 -16.72 -3.65
C LYS A 124 8.63 -15.39 -3.14
N CYS A 125 7.40 -15.40 -2.61
CA CYS A 125 6.80 -14.20 -2.01
C CYS A 125 7.65 -13.72 -0.84
N THR A 126 8.24 -12.53 -0.95
CA THR A 126 8.99 -11.89 0.14
C THR A 126 8.15 -10.86 0.88
N LEU A 127 7.05 -10.41 0.28
CA LEU A 127 6.17 -9.39 0.85
C LEU A 127 5.69 -9.74 2.27
N LYS A 128 5.41 -11.02 2.51
CA LYS A 128 4.91 -11.53 3.80
C LYS A 128 5.98 -12.15 4.69
N LYS A 129 7.24 -12.19 4.27
CA LYS A 129 8.32 -12.78 5.07
C LYS A 129 8.73 -11.81 6.18
N GLY A 130 8.86 -12.33 7.40
CA GLY A 130 9.43 -11.59 8.53
C GLY A 130 10.95 -11.41 8.39
N PRO A 131 11.58 -10.64 9.29
CA PRO A 131 13.03 -10.61 9.37
C PRO A 131 13.59 -12.02 9.58
N ILE A 132 14.67 -12.32 8.87
CA ILE A 132 15.47 -13.55 9.02
C ILE A 132 16.36 -13.40 10.25
#